data_AF-A0A7W6ZJU9-F1
#
_entry.id   AF-A0A7W6ZJU9-F1
#
_cell.length_a   1.000
_cell.length_b   1.000
_cell.length_c   1.000
_cell.angle_alpha   90.00
_cell.angle_beta   90.00
_cell.angle_gamma   90.00
#
_symmetry.space_group_name_H-M   'P 1'
#
loop_
_entity.id
_entity.type
_entity.pdbx_description
1 polymer ?
#
loop_
_entity_poly.entity_id
_entity_poly.type
_entity_poly.pdbx_seq_one_letter_code
_entity_poly.pdbx_strand_id
1 'polypeptide(L)' 'MSVYQLKSRFQHILRPLVRALAARGITANQVTTVAAAVSIALGLFLSVA' A
#
# COMPACT_ATOMS: atom_id res chain seq x y z
N MET A 1 -26.92 -6.60 0.21
CA MET A 1 -25.54 -6.93 0.63
C MET A 1 -24.91 -5.67 1.18
N SER A 2 -24.44 -5.72 2.42
CA SER A 2 -24.06 -4.52 3.19
C SER A 2 -22.62 -4.06 2.89
N VAL A 3 -22.37 -2.76 2.97
CA VAL A 3 -21.05 -2.11 2.83
C VAL A 3 -19.96 -2.77 3.70
N TYR A 4 -20.34 -3.38 4.83
CA TYR A 4 -19.42 -4.14 5.69
C TYR A 4 -18.80 -5.36 5.00
N GLN A 5 -19.50 -5.98 4.05
CA GLN A 5 -18.97 -7.10 3.29
C GLN A 5 -17.85 -6.66 2.34
N LEU A 6 -17.95 -5.44 1.78
CA LEU A 6 -16.89 -4.86 0.97
C LEU A 6 -15.65 -4.59 1.81
N LYS A 7 -15.81 -3.98 3.00
CA LYS A 7 -14.73 -3.76 3.97
C LYS A 7 -14.06 -5.07 4.38
N SER A 8 -14.85 -6.09 4.71
CA SER A 8 -14.34 -7.39 5.15
C SER A 8 -13.54 -8.10 4.05
N ARG A 9 -14.05 -8.13 2.81
CA ARG A 9 -13.34 -8.71 1.66
C ARG A 9 -12.05 -7.99 1.35
N PHE A 10 -12.06 -6.66 1.37
CA PHE A 10 -10.86 -5.85 1.13
C PHE A 10 -9.78 -6.10 2.19
N GLN A 11 -10.19 -6.18 3.46
CA GLN A 11 -9.27 -6.53 4.54
C GLN A 11 -8.75 -7.96 4.42
N HIS A 12 -9.57 -8.92 3.93
CA HIS A 12 -9.14 -10.30 3.75
C HIS A 12 -8.00 -10.43 2.73
N ILE A 13 -8.01 -9.58 1.70
CA ILE A 13 -6.95 -9.53 0.67
C ILE A 13 -5.69 -8.86 1.23
N LEU A 14 -5.83 -7.76 1.96
CA LEU A 14 -4.68 -6.99 2.47
C LEU A 14 -3.99 -7.64 3.67
N ARG A 15 -4.74 -8.32 4.54
CA ARG A 15 -4.23 -8.92 5.79
C ARG A 15 -2.99 -9.80 5.62
N PRO A 16 -2.95 -10.78 4.69
CA PRO A 16 -1.76 -11.62 4.54
C PRO A 16 -0.54 -10.82 4.09
N LEU A 17 -0.73 -9.85 3.19
CA LEU A 17 0.35 -9.01 2.67
C LEU A 17 0.93 -8.09 3.75
N VAL A 18 0.06 -7.40 4.50
CA VAL A 18 0.45 -6.54 5.62
C VAL A 18 1.13 -7.34 6.72
N ARG A 19 0.64 -8.55 7.02
CA ARG A 19 1.28 -9.46 8.00
C ARG A 19 2.68 -9.89 7.55
N ALA A 20 2.86 -10.23 6.27
CA ALA A 20 4.16 -10.60 5.73
C ALA A 20 5.17 -9.44 5.78
N LEU A 21 4.72 -8.21 5.47
CA LEU A 21 5.54 -7.00 5.59
C LEU A 21 5.92 -6.73 7.06
N ALA A 22 4.94 -6.78 7.96
CA ALA A 22 5.16 -6.55 9.39
C ALA A 22 6.07 -7.62 10.02
N ALA A 23 5.96 -8.89 9.60
CA ALA A 23 6.85 -9.96 10.05
C ALA A 23 8.32 -9.75 9.63
N ARG A 24 8.54 -9.01 8.55
CA ARG A 24 9.88 -8.59 8.09
C ARG A 24 10.37 -7.29 8.76
N GLY A 25 9.65 -6.80 9.78
CA GLY A 25 9.96 -5.54 10.46
C GLY A 25 9.64 -4.28 9.67
N ILE A 26 8.94 -4.40 8.53
CA ILE A 26 8.57 -3.25 7.69
C ILE A 26 7.36 -2.56 8.33
N THR A 27 7.52 -1.27 8.64
CA THR A 27 6.48 -0.45 9.24
C THR A 27 5.53 0.13 8.19
N ALA A 28 4.30 0.45 8.58
CA ALA A 28 3.34 1.11 7.70
C ALA A 28 3.88 2.43 7.13
N ASN A 29 4.59 3.21 7.96
CA ASN A 29 5.20 4.47 7.55
C ASN A 29 6.20 4.26 6.41
N GLN A 30 7.07 3.24 6.50
CA GLN A 30 8.03 2.94 5.43
C GLN A 30 7.33 2.64 4.10
N VAL A 31 6.24 1.86 4.13
CA VAL A 31 5.45 1.57 2.92
C VAL A 31 4.86 2.86 2.34
N THR A 32 4.29 3.72 3.18
CA THR A 32 3.71 5.00 2.73
C THR A 32 4.78 5.94 2.15
N THR A 33 5.92 6.11 2.81
CA THR A 33 6.97 7.02 2.33
C THR A 33 7.59 6.52 1.02
N VAL A 34 7.82 5.21 0.88
CA VAL A 34 8.31 4.62 -0.36
C VAL A 34 7.30 4.80 -1.50
N ALA A 35 6.01 4.53 -1.24
CA ALA A 35 4.97 4.75 -2.25
C ALA A 35 4.91 6.22 -2.70
N ALA A 36 5.01 7.17 -1.76
CA ALA A 36 5.05 8.60 -2.07
C ALA A 36 6.28 8.97 -2.91
N ALA A 37 7.47 8.47 -2.54
CA ALA A 37 8.70 8.72 -3.28
C ALA A 37 8.62 8.17 -4.72
N VAL A 38 8.07 6.96 -4.90
CA VAL A 38 7.85 6.35 -6.22
C VAL A 38 6.88 7.18 -7.05
N SER A 39 5.76 7.65 -6.47
CA SER A 39 4.81 8.50 -7.17
C SER A 39 5.43 9.81 -7.64
N ILE A 40 6.26 10.45 -6.81
CA ILE A 40 6.99 11.67 -7.17
C ILE A 40 8.00 11.38 -8.29
N ALA A 41 8.81 10.32 -8.14
CA ALA A 41 9.80 9.93 -9.14
C ALA A 41 9.15 9.64 -10.50
N LEU A 42 8.02 8.94 -10.50
CA LEU A 42 7.23 8.69 -11.70
C LEU A 42 6.68 9.99 -12.30
N GLY A 43 6.14 10.89 -11.48
CA GLY A 43 5.65 12.20 -11.95
C GLY A 43 6.75 13.06 -12.56
N LEU A 44 7.93 13.09 -11.94
CA LEU A 44 9.11 13.77 -12.47
C LEU A 44 9.58 13.14 -13.78
N PHE A 45 9.63 11.81 -13.85
CA PHE A 45 10.01 11.09 -15.06
C PHE A 45 9.06 11.45 -16.21
N LEU A 46 7.74 11.39 -15.99
CA LEU A 46 6.74 11.74 -17.00
C LEU A 46 6.73 13.23 -17.36
N SER A 47 7.21 14.10 -16.48
CA SER A 47 7.32 15.54 -16.73
C SER A 47 8.53 15.91 -17.58
N VAL A 48 9.60 15.11 -17.53
CA VAL A 48 10.89 15.40 -18.17
C VAL A 48 11.10 14.56 -19.43
N ALA A 49 10.48 13.38 -19.51
CA ALA A 49 10.42 12.54 -20.70
C ALA A 49 9.45 13.10 -21.76
#